data_AF-A0A0V1M1S4-F1
#
_entry.id   AF-A0A0V1M1S4-F1
#
_cell.length_a   1.000
_cell.length_b   1.000
_cell.length_c   1.000
_cell.angle_alpha   90.00
_cell.angle_beta   90.00
_cell.angle_gamma   90.00
#
_symmetry.space_group_name_H-M   'P 1'
#
loop_
_entity.id
_entity.type
_entity.pdbx_description
1 polymer ?
#
loop_
_entity_poly.entity_id
_entity_poly.type
_entity_poly.pdbx_seq_one_letter_code
_entity_poly.pdbx_strand_id
1 'polypeptide(L)'
;MSLDKKYFITNLRCILFLWAYLCNRLLATSTCQNSDGTNAVDWAILYKAPAQAQGKLLTAGGGAARWANNPAAVTADNGHSFAKALEHVIAVNANNKFISYNNLPPDVPKVKTKSNSKGNKKCNFDIKQRSI
;
A
#
# COMPACT_ATOMS: atom_id res chain seq x y z
N MET A 1 13.70 -49.81 -9.70
CA MET A 1 13.75 -48.50 -9.02
C MET A 1 12.41 -47.81 -9.28
N SER A 2 11.49 -47.86 -8.31
CA SER A 2 10.03 -47.65 -8.52
C SER A 2 9.70 -46.29 -9.15
N LEU A 3 8.84 -46.30 -10.17
CA LEU A 3 8.34 -45.13 -10.89
C LEU A 3 7.83 -44.05 -9.90
N ASP A 4 7.21 -44.47 -8.80
CA ASP A 4 6.59 -43.61 -7.78
C ASP A 4 7.55 -42.57 -7.18
N LYS A 5 8.82 -42.93 -7.00
CA LYS A 5 9.82 -42.03 -6.40
C LYS A 5 10.20 -40.90 -7.34
N LYS A 6 10.23 -41.15 -8.67
CA LYS A 6 10.50 -40.12 -9.68
C LYS A 6 9.31 -39.16 -9.84
N TYR A 7 8.07 -39.67 -9.81
CA TYR A 7 6.87 -38.83 -9.86
C TYR A 7 6.70 -37.97 -8.61
N PHE A 8 7.03 -38.51 -7.43
CA PHE A 8 7.01 -37.76 -6.18
C PHE A 8 8.03 -36.61 -6.19
N ILE A 9 9.28 -36.88 -6.59
CA ILE A 9 10.33 -35.85 -6.67
C ILE A 9 10.00 -34.78 -7.73
N THR A 10 9.44 -35.19 -8.87
CA THR A 10 9.06 -34.26 -9.94
C THR A 10 7.88 -33.37 -9.51
N ASN A 11 6.85 -33.93 -8.87
CA ASN A 11 5.74 -33.16 -8.31
C ASN A 11 6.21 -32.19 -7.22
N LEU A 12 7.09 -32.63 -6.33
CA LEU A 12 7.64 -31.76 -5.28
C LEU A 12 8.43 -30.59 -5.88
N ARG A 13 9.24 -30.83 -6.92
CA ARG A 13 9.93 -29.76 -7.66
C ARG A 13 8.94 -28.81 -8.33
N CYS A 14 7.90 -29.31 -8.98
CA CYS A 14 6.88 -28.47 -9.61
C CYS A 14 6.13 -27.61 -8.60
N ILE A 15 5.76 -28.17 -7.44
CA ILE A 15 5.10 -27.43 -6.34
C ILE A 15 6.03 -26.34 -5.79
N LEU A 16 7.31 -26.65 -5.55
CA LEU A 16 8.28 -25.66 -5.08
C LEU A 16 8.51 -24.54 -6.11
N PHE A 17 8.58 -24.88 -7.40
CA PHE A 17 8.66 -23.89 -8.48
C PHE A 17 7.40 -23.04 -8.58
N LEU A 18 6.21 -23.64 -8.51
CA LEU A 18 4.94 -22.89 -8.51
C LEU A 18 4.85 -21.97 -7.30
N TRP A 19 5.21 -22.46 -6.12
CA TRP A 19 5.16 -21.69 -4.87
C TRP A 19 6.12 -20.50 -4.91
N ALA A 20 7.37 -20.71 -5.33
CA ALA A 20 8.33 -19.62 -5.50
C ALA A 20 7.90 -18.61 -6.58
N TYR A 21 7.33 -19.08 -7.68
CA TYR A 21 6.88 -18.20 -8.77
C TYR A 21 5.63 -17.39 -8.41
N LEU A 22 4.65 -18.01 -7.72
CA LEU A 22 3.40 -17.38 -7.33
C LEU A 22 3.61 -16.40 -6.15
N CYS A 23 4.43 -16.75 -5.16
CA CYS A 23 4.76 -15.87 -4.04
C CYS A 23 5.49 -14.59 -4.48
N ASN A 24 6.36 -14.69 -5.49
CA ASN A 24 7.06 -13.53 -6.04
C ASN A 24 6.18 -12.60 -6.90
N ARG A 25 4.99 -13.04 -7.33
CA ARG A 25 4.06 -12.23 -8.16
C ARG A 25 2.99 -11.49 -7.35
N LEU A 26 2.95 -11.69 -6.03
CA LEU A 26 2.03 -11.00 -5.11
C LEU A 26 2.61 -9.71 -4.48
N LEU A 27 3.76 -9.25 -4.98
CA LEU A 27 4.63 -8.23 -4.36
C LEU A 27 4.07 -6.79 -4.31
N ALA A 28 2.80 -6.57 -4.66
CA ALA A 28 2.15 -5.26 -4.60
C ALA A 28 0.93 -5.29 -3.66
N THR A 29 1.15 -5.66 -2.40
CA THR A 29 0.20 -5.35 -1.33
C THR A 29 0.54 -3.96 -0.77
N SER A 30 -0.39 -3.01 -0.87
CA SER A 30 -0.30 -1.76 -0.13
C SER A 30 -0.69 -2.04 1.33
N THR A 31 0.21 -2.68 2.07
CA THR A 31 -0.03 -3.00 3.48
C THR A 31 0.08 -1.73 4.30
N CYS A 32 -0.90 -1.49 5.18
CA CYS A 32 -0.74 -0.45 6.20
C CYS A 32 0.44 -0.83 7.09
N GLN A 33 1.13 0.18 7.64
CA GLN A 33 2.25 -0.05 8.54
C GLN A 33 2.04 0.60 9.91
N ASN A 34 2.75 0.09 10.91
CA ASN A 34 2.82 0.67 12.25
C ASN A 34 3.41 2.11 12.21
N SER A 35 3.41 2.80 13.34
CA SER A 35 3.71 4.24 13.42
C SER A 35 5.02 4.66 12.77
N ASP A 36 6.07 3.85 12.92
CA ASP A 36 7.43 4.04 12.42
C ASP A 36 7.64 3.47 10.99
N GLY A 37 6.63 2.82 10.40
CA GLY A 37 6.74 2.28 9.04
C GLY A 37 7.67 1.06 8.93
N THR A 38 7.79 0.27 9.99
CA THR A 38 8.71 -0.88 10.09
C THR A 38 7.99 -2.21 9.97
N ASN A 39 6.75 -2.31 10.45
CA ASN A 39 5.97 -3.55 10.48
C ASN A 39 4.59 -3.35 9.85
N ALA A 40 4.08 -4.38 9.18
CA ALA A 40 2.73 -4.38 8.62
C ALA A 40 1.67 -4.43 9.73
N VAL A 41 0.56 -3.72 9.51
CA VAL A 41 -0.65 -3.73 10.36
C VAL A 41 -1.88 -3.76 9.46
N ASP A 42 -3.02 -4.22 9.99
CA ASP A 42 -4.25 -4.33 9.20
C ASP A 42 -4.80 -2.97 8.78
N TRP A 43 -4.71 -1.97 9.67
CA TRP A 43 -5.17 -0.62 9.42
C TRP A 43 -4.39 0.41 10.25
N ALA A 44 -4.36 1.65 9.75
CA ALA A 44 -3.85 2.81 10.46
C ALA A 44 -4.76 4.03 10.19
N ILE A 45 -5.04 4.81 11.23
CA ILE A 45 -5.83 6.05 11.16
C ILE A 45 -4.95 7.19 11.62
N LEU A 46 -4.89 8.26 10.82
CA LEU A 46 -4.15 9.47 11.11
C LEU A 46 -5.12 10.63 11.34
N TYR A 47 -4.98 11.32 12.46
CA TYR A 47 -5.62 12.60 12.70
C TYR A 47 -4.58 13.71 12.72
N LYS A 48 -4.70 14.69 11.83
CA LYS A 48 -3.84 15.88 11.78
C LYS A 48 -4.65 17.09 12.23
N ALA A 49 -4.26 17.69 13.34
CA ALA A 49 -4.89 18.92 13.81
C ALA A 49 -4.59 20.10 12.86
N PRO A 50 -5.46 21.12 12.79
CA PRO A 50 -5.22 22.32 12.00
C PRO A 50 -3.87 22.97 12.35
N ALA A 51 -3.14 23.43 11.33
CA ALA A 51 -1.82 24.08 11.46
C ALA A 51 -0.70 23.24 12.11
N GLN A 52 -0.93 21.98 12.46
CA GLN A 52 0.10 21.09 13.01
C GLN A 52 0.75 20.28 11.88
N ALA A 53 2.08 20.28 11.77
CA ALA A 53 2.77 19.50 10.75
C ALA A 53 2.66 17.98 11.02
N GLN A 54 2.73 17.58 12.29
CA GLN A 54 2.56 16.23 12.80
C GLN A 54 1.10 15.93 13.15
N GLY A 55 0.73 14.65 13.08
CA GLY A 55 -0.58 14.16 13.51
C GLY A 55 -0.48 13.20 14.70
N LYS A 56 -1.62 12.62 15.05
CA LYS A 56 -1.74 11.47 15.94
C LYS A 56 -2.12 10.24 15.12
N LEU A 57 -1.54 9.09 15.44
CA LEU A 57 -1.78 7.83 14.75
C LEU A 57 -2.41 6.81 15.69
N LEU A 58 -3.35 6.05 15.15
CA LEU A 58 -3.92 4.85 15.76
C LEU A 58 -3.72 3.67 14.80
N THR A 59 -3.13 2.58 15.27
CA THR A 59 -2.87 1.37 14.45
C THR A 59 -3.57 0.15 15.02
N ALA A 60 -3.84 -0.83 14.17
CA ALA A 60 -4.35 -2.13 14.59
C ALA A 60 -3.49 -2.74 15.71
N GLY A 61 -4.12 -3.33 16.73
CA GLY A 61 -3.44 -3.95 17.87
C GLY A 61 -2.92 -2.98 18.94
N GLY A 62 -3.01 -1.66 18.74
CA GLY A 62 -2.56 -0.65 19.72
C GLY A 62 -3.34 -0.60 21.03
N GLY A 63 -4.44 -1.35 21.15
CA GLY A 63 -5.44 -1.21 22.22
C GLY A 63 -6.45 -0.10 21.94
N ALA A 64 -7.65 -0.18 22.54
CA ALA A 64 -8.68 0.83 22.34
C ALA A 64 -8.14 2.23 22.72
N ALA A 65 -8.24 3.19 21.79
CA ALA A 65 -7.95 4.62 21.98
C ALA A 65 -6.49 5.06 22.25
N ARG A 66 -5.47 4.23 22.01
CA ARG A 66 -4.05 4.66 22.17
C ARG A 66 -3.53 5.46 20.98
N TRP A 67 -3.96 6.71 20.88
CA TRP A 67 -3.43 7.68 19.92
C TRP A 67 -1.98 8.06 20.24
N ALA A 68 -1.04 7.57 19.43
CA ALA A 68 0.38 7.90 19.54
C ALA A 68 0.72 9.14 18.70
N ASN A 69 1.84 9.80 19.00
CA ASN A 69 2.38 10.84 18.11
C ASN A 69 2.81 10.22 16.78
N ASN A 70 2.48 10.86 15.65
CA ASN A 70 3.12 10.53 14.39
C ASN A 70 4.60 10.93 14.48
N PRO A 71 5.55 10.04 14.18
CA PRO A 71 6.98 10.28 14.41
C PRO A 71 7.57 11.39 13.53
N ALA A 72 6.91 11.76 12.42
CA ALA A 72 7.34 12.82 11.53
C ALA A 72 6.16 13.69 11.05
N ALA A 73 6.44 14.76 10.30
CA ALA A 73 5.40 15.54 9.63
C ALA A 73 4.64 14.66 8.62
N VAL A 74 3.34 14.88 8.46
CA VAL A 74 2.50 14.07 7.54
C VAL A 74 2.96 14.16 6.08
N THR A 75 3.65 15.26 5.73
CA THR A 75 4.20 15.53 4.40
C THR A 75 5.63 15.04 4.22
N ALA A 76 6.23 14.40 5.23
CA ALA A 76 7.56 13.83 5.09
C ALA A 76 7.51 12.63 4.13
N ASP A 77 8.56 12.46 3.34
CA ASP A 77 8.62 11.39 2.34
C ASP A 77 8.84 10.00 2.96
N ASN A 78 9.23 9.93 4.24
CA ASN A 78 9.50 8.69 4.94
C ASN A 78 9.31 8.81 6.47
N GLY A 79 9.61 7.72 7.18
CA GLY A 79 9.67 7.71 8.65
C GLY A 79 8.31 7.58 9.35
N HIS A 80 7.21 7.36 8.63
CA HIS A 80 5.90 7.10 9.21
C HIS A 80 4.99 6.23 8.30
N SER A 81 3.95 5.64 8.90
CA SER A 81 3.00 4.73 8.21
C SER A 81 2.37 5.31 6.93
N PHE A 82 1.98 6.59 6.97
CA PHE A 82 1.30 7.24 5.85
C PHE A 82 2.22 7.45 4.63
N ALA A 83 3.49 7.80 4.85
CA ALA A 83 4.48 7.89 3.76
C ALA A 83 4.69 6.53 3.10
N LYS A 84 4.81 5.46 3.90
CA LYS A 84 4.99 4.09 3.39
C LYS A 84 3.78 3.59 2.60
N ALA A 85 2.57 3.92 3.02
CA ALA A 85 1.36 3.60 2.24
C ALA A 85 1.34 4.29 0.86
N LEU A 86 1.98 5.46 0.75
CA LEU A 86 2.05 6.27 -0.47
C LEU A 86 3.36 6.13 -1.25
N GLU A 87 4.31 5.33 -0.78
CA GLU A 87 5.66 5.21 -1.35
C GLU A 87 5.60 4.85 -2.85
N HIS A 88 4.74 3.89 -3.21
CA HIS A 88 4.49 3.50 -4.60
C HIS A 88 3.40 4.31 -5.31
N VAL A 89 2.89 5.37 -4.71
CA VAL A 89 2.00 6.34 -5.36
C VAL A 89 2.80 7.55 -5.79
N ILE A 90 3.75 7.98 -4.95
CA ILE A 90 4.57 9.17 -5.15
C ILE A 90 5.85 8.84 -5.95
N ALA A 91 6.43 7.65 -5.78
CA ALA A 91 7.59 7.24 -6.55
C ALA A 91 7.24 6.99 -8.04
N VAL A 92 8.11 7.45 -8.93
CA VAL A 92 8.01 7.16 -10.37
C VAL A 92 8.46 5.71 -10.61
N ASN A 93 7.50 4.82 -10.82
CA ASN A 93 7.76 3.42 -11.20
C ASN A 93 6.69 2.95 -12.18
N ALA A 94 7.11 2.41 -13.32
CA ALA A 94 6.23 1.95 -14.41
C ALA A 94 5.24 0.85 -14.00
N ASN A 95 5.53 0.13 -12.91
CA ASN A 95 4.68 -0.93 -12.38
C ASN A 95 3.64 -0.42 -11.36
N ASN A 96 3.63 0.88 -11.05
CA ASN A 96 2.69 1.44 -10.07
C ASN A 96 1.28 1.53 -10.66
N LYS A 97 0.36 0.73 -10.13
CA LYS A 97 -1.07 0.75 -10.49
C LYS A 97 -1.93 1.29 -9.35
N PHE A 98 -2.53 2.46 -9.52
CA PHE A 98 -3.45 3.05 -8.55
C PHE A 98 -4.49 3.95 -9.24
N ILE A 99 -5.63 4.14 -8.59
CA ILE A 99 -6.64 5.12 -8.97
C ILE A 99 -6.66 6.19 -7.89
N SER A 100 -6.58 7.46 -8.30
CA SER A 100 -6.75 8.60 -7.40
C SER A 100 -7.93 9.46 -7.85
N TYR A 101 -8.59 10.08 -6.90
CA TYR A 101 -9.68 11.02 -7.16
C TYR A 101 -9.46 12.29 -6.34
N ASN A 102 -9.64 13.44 -7.00
CA ASN A 102 -9.54 14.76 -6.40
C ASN A 102 -10.41 15.72 -7.22
N ASN A 103 -11.21 16.54 -6.55
CA ASN A 103 -12.03 17.59 -7.20
C ASN A 103 -11.24 18.85 -7.55
N LEU A 104 -10.05 19.00 -6.96
CA LEU A 104 -9.05 20.02 -7.28
C LEU A 104 -7.74 19.32 -7.63
N PRO A 105 -7.71 18.54 -8.71
CA PRO A 105 -6.49 17.88 -9.14
C PRO A 105 -5.45 18.95 -9.55
N PRO A 106 -4.16 18.74 -9.24
CA PRO A 106 -3.10 19.59 -9.76
C PRO A 106 -3.07 19.45 -11.30
N ASP A 107 -2.84 20.56 -11.99
CA ASP A 107 -2.50 20.60 -13.42
C ASP A 107 -3.54 20.05 -14.43
N VAL A 108 -4.79 19.84 -14.02
CA VAL A 108 -5.91 19.52 -14.95
C VAL A 108 -7.15 20.37 -14.67
N PRO A 109 -8.09 20.51 -15.64
CA PRO A 109 -9.27 21.36 -15.47
C PRO A 109 -10.09 21.02 -14.23
N LYS A 110 -10.43 22.06 -13.47
CA LYS A 110 -11.14 21.95 -12.19
C LYS A 110 -12.62 21.64 -12.44
N VAL A 111 -13.12 20.56 -11.86
CA VAL A 111 -14.53 20.19 -11.95
C VAL A 111 -15.22 20.58 -10.65
N LYS A 112 -16.20 21.50 -10.74
CA LYS A 112 -17.05 21.86 -9.60
C LYS A 112 -17.98 20.69 -9.28
N THR A 113 -17.83 20.08 -8.11
CA THR A 113 -18.77 19.07 -7.62
C THR A 113 -19.18 19.39 -6.18
N LYS A 114 -20.18 18.67 -5.66
CA LYS A 114 -20.66 18.81 -4.28
C LYS A 114 -19.74 18.16 -3.23
N SER A 115 -18.76 17.35 -3.65
CA SER A 115 -17.82 16.66 -2.75
C SER A 115 -16.41 17.28 -2.85
N ASN A 116 -15.73 17.38 -1.72
CA ASN A 116 -14.32 17.80 -1.63
C ASN A 116 -13.42 16.69 -1.06
N SER A 117 -13.95 15.47 -0.92
CA SER A 117 -13.22 14.31 -0.41
C SER A 117 -12.16 13.87 -1.41
N LYS A 118 -11.01 13.43 -0.89
CA LYS A 118 -9.87 12.98 -1.67
C LYS A 118 -9.47 11.59 -1.21
N GLY A 119 -8.93 10.79 -2.13
CA GLY A 119 -8.41 9.49 -1.76
C GLY A 119 -7.76 8.77 -2.93
N ASN A 120 -7.09 7.69 -2.58
CA ASN A 120 -6.47 6.77 -3.53
C ASN A 120 -6.86 5.33 -3.17
N LYS A 121 -6.89 4.48 -4.18
CA LYS A 121 -6.99 3.03 -4.01
C LYS A 121 -5.89 2.39 -4.83
N LYS A 122 -5.03 1.62 -4.17
CA LYS A 122 -4.12 0.71 -4.85
C LYS A 122 -4.94 -0.45 -5.40
N CYS A 123 -4.75 -0.73 -6.68
CA CYS A 123 -5.44 -1.80 -7.36
C CYS A 123 -4.39 -2.80 -7.82
N ASN A 124 -4.38 -4.00 -7.23
CA ASN A 124 -3.67 -5.14 -7.80
C ASN A 124 -4.52 -5.76 -8.93
N PHE A 125 -4.95 -4.92 -9.87
CA PHE A 125 -5.56 -5.39 -11.11
C PHE A 125 -4.51 -5.29 -12.19
N ASP A 126 -4.42 -6.33 -13.02
CA ASP A 126 -3.69 -6.25 -14.28
C ASP A 126 -4.48 -5.37 -15.27
N ILE A 127 -4.68 -4.09 -14.90
CA ILE A 127 -5.18 -3.08 -15.83
C ILE A 127 -4.04 -2.87 -16.80
N LYS A 128 -4.16 -3.46 -17.98
CA LYS A 128 -3.40 -3.05 -19.16
C LYS A 128 -3.76 -1.57 -19.33
N GLN A 129 -2.88 -0.67 -18.89
CA GLN A 129 -3.04 0.77 -19.12
C GLN A 129 -3.13 0.95 -20.63
N ARG A 130 -4.36 1.08 -21.14
CA ARG A 130 -4.58 1.57 -22.49
C ARG A 130 -4.31 3.07 -22.35
N SER A 131 -3.10 3.49 -22.74
CA SER A 131 -2.79 4.90 -22.91
C SER A 131 -3.90 5.50 -23.77
N ILE A 132 -4.49 6.58 -23.26
CA ILE A 132 -5.03 7.61 -24.14
C ILE A 132 -3.85 8.46 -24.59
#